data_AF-B4DK31-F1
#
_entry.id   AF-B4DK31-F1
#
_cell.length_a   1.000
_cell.length_b   1.000
_cell.length_c   1.000
_cell.angle_alpha   90.00
_cell.angle_beta   90.00
_cell.angle_gamma   90.00
#
_symmetry.space_group_name_H-M   'P 1'
#
loop_
_entity.id
_entity.type
_entity.pdbx_description
1 polymer ?
#
loop_
_entity_poly.entity_id
_entity_poly.type
_entity_poly.pdbx_seq_one_letter_code
_entity_poly.pdbx_strand_id
1 'polypeptide(L)'
;MVFANWRGFSGGMKDMYDQVLKFGAYIVDGLRECCQPVLVYIPPQAELRGGSWVVIDSSINPRHMEMYADRESRGSVLEPEGTVEIKFRRKDLVKTMRRVDPVYIHLAERLGTPELSTAERKELENKLKEREEFLIPIYHQVAVQFADLHDTPGRMQEKGVISDILDWKTSRTFFYWRLRRLLLEDLVKKKIHNANPELTDGQIQAMLRRWFVEVEGTVKAYVWDNNKDLAEWLEKQLTEEDGVHSVIEENIKCISRDYVLKQIRSLVQANPEVAMDSIIHMTQHISPTQRAEVIRILSTMDSPST
;
A
#
# COMPACT_ATOMS: atom_id res chain seq x y z
N MET A 1 6.93 13.46 -1.63
CA MET A 1 6.23 12.91 -2.80
C MET A 1 7.27 12.51 -3.83
N VAL A 2 7.16 11.32 -4.43
CA VAL A 2 8.13 10.76 -5.38
C VAL A 2 7.41 10.55 -6.71
N PHE A 3 7.86 11.23 -7.76
CA PHE A 3 7.39 10.99 -9.12
C PHE A 3 8.31 9.95 -9.76
N ALA A 4 7.87 8.69 -9.75
CA ALA A 4 8.69 7.55 -10.13
C ALA A 4 8.75 7.40 -11.66
N ASN A 5 9.96 7.38 -12.22
CA ASN A 5 10.22 7.12 -13.62
C ASN A 5 11.62 6.53 -13.83
N TRP A 6 11.82 5.29 -13.37
CA TRP A 6 13.10 4.59 -13.45
C TRP A 6 12.93 3.17 -13.98
N ARG A 7 13.73 2.84 -15.00
CA ARG A 7 13.76 1.51 -15.64
C ARG A 7 14.67 0.50 -14.93
N GLY A 8 15.41 0.94 -13.91
CA GLY A 8 16.36 0.12 -13.18
C GLY A 8 17.56 0.94 -12.69
N PHE A 9 18.46 0.25 -11.97
CA PHE A 9 19.78 0.77 -11.64
C PHE A 9 20.76 0.48 -12.78
N SER A 10 21.83 1.29 -12.88
CA SER A 10 22.91 0.96 -13.81
C SER A 10 23.62 -0.32 -13.37
N GLY A 11 23.67 -1.30 -14.27
CA GLY A 11 24.39 -2.57 -14.07
C GLY A 11 25.78 -2.60 -14.71
N GLY A 12 26.29 -1.46 -15.19
CA GLY A 12 27.61 -1.37 -15.82
C GLY A 12 28.75 -1.64 -14.84
N MET A 13 29.85 -2.26 -15.30
CA MET A 13 30.99 -2.63 -14.45
C MET A 13 31.54 -1.45 -13.64
N LYS A 14 31.59 -0.25 -14.25
CA LYS A 14 32.04 0.97 -13.58
C LYS A 14 31.13 1.36 -12.42
N ASP A 15 29.81 1.43 -12.62
CA ASP A 15 28.86 1.83 -11.57
C ASP A 15 28.77 0.80 -10.45
N MET A 16 28.95 -0.48 -10.79
CA MET A 16 29.08 -1.56 -9.81
C MET A 16 30.33 -1.38 -8.95
N TYR A 17 31.48 -1.03 -9.57
CA TYR A 17 32.72 -0.72 -8.84
C TYR A 17 32.57 0.54 -7.98
N ASP A 18 31.87 1.55 -8.50
CA ASP A 18 31.54 2.80 -7.80
C ASP A 18 30.39 2.61 -6.76
N GLN A 19 30.09 1.36 -6.40
CA GLN A 19 29.23 0.96 -5.27
C GLN A 19 27.74 1.30 -5.43
N VAL A 20 27.18 1.29 -6.65
CA VAL A 20 25.75 1.56 -6.90
C VAL A 20 24.80 0.75 -6.01
N LEU A 21 25.14 -0.52 -5.69
CA LEU A 21 24.35 -1.36 -4.79
C LEU A 21 24.25 -0.81 -3.36
N LYS A 22 25.34 -0.22 -2.84
CA LYS A 22 25.38 0.37 -1.50
C LYS A 22 24.43 1.57 -1.42
N PHE A 23 24.46 2.43 -2.45
CA PHE A 23 23.55 3.58 -2.52
C PHE A 23 22.10 3.18 -2.78
N GLY A 24 21.86 2.11 -3.53
CA GLY A 24 20.51 1.55 -3.71
C GLY A 24 19.91 1.08 -2.38
N ALA A 25 20.70 0.45 -1.51
CA ALA A 25 20.25 0.03 -0.18
C ALA A 25 19.88 1.22 0.72
N TYR A 26 20.59 2.34 0.63
CA TYR A 26 20.28 3.54 1.41
C TYR A 26 18.92 4.16 1.10
N ILE A 27 18.37 3.93 -0.09
CA ILE A 27 17.00 4.35 -0.42
C ILE A 27 16.01 3.58 0.46
N VAL A 28 16.22 2.27 0.61
CA VAL A 28 15.36 1.40 1.45
C VAL A 28 15.48 1.81 2.91
N ASP A 29 16.70 2.02 3.42
CA ASP A 29 16.92 2.46 4.80
C ASP A 29 16.20 3.80 5.08
N GLY A 30 16.35 4.77 4.17
CA GLY A 30 15.72 6.09 4.32
C GLY A 30 14.19 6.05 4.29
N LEU A 31 13.59 5.22 3.42
CA LEU A 31 12.13 5.07 3.34
C LEU A 31 11.55 4.29 4.53
N ARG A 32 12.27 3.28 5.02
CA ARG A 32 11.90 2.52 6.21
C ARG A 32 11.82 3.40 7.45
N GLU A 33 12.74 4.34 7.59
CA GLU A 33 12.83 5.24 8.76
C GLU A 33 11.96 6.51 8.64
N CYS A 34 11.30 6.70 7.50
CA CYS A 34 10.45 7.86 7.30
C CYS A 34 9.19 7.82 8.18
N CYS A 35 8.95 8.91 8.92
CA CYS A 35 7.82 9.05 9.85
C CYS A 35 6.72 9.98 9.31
N GLN A 36 6.78 10.34 8.02
CA GLN A 36 5.83 11.22 7.34
C GLN A 36 5.24 10.50 6.12
N PRO A 37 4.02 10.87 5.67
CA PRO A 37 3.44 10.29 4.48
C PRO A 37 4.32 10.44 3.22
N VAL A 38 4.63 9.32 2.57
CA VAL A 38 5.37 9.23 1.31
C VAL A 38 4.43 8.73 0.22
N LEU A 39 4.04 9.66 -0.65
CA LEU A 39 3.23 9.34 -1.83
C LEU A 39 4.16 9.08 -3.02
N VAL A 40 4.16 7.85 -3.53
CA VAL A 40 4.84 7.46 -4.77
C VAL A 40 3.81 7.47 -5.90
N TYR A 41 4.12 8.14 -7.00
CA TYR A 41 3.25 8.24 -8.15
C TYR A 41 4.04 7.98 -9.44
N ILE A 42 3.58 7.06 -10.28
CA ILE A 42 4.13 6.81 -11.62
C ILE A 42 3.36 7.68 -12.64
N PRO A 43 3.94 8.75 -13.21
CA PRO A 43 3.24 9.68 -14.11
C PRO A 43 2.85 9.08 -15.47
N PRO A 44 2.11 9.83 -16.33
CA PRO A 44 1.84 9.42 -17.70
C PRO A 44 3.13 9.09 -18.46
N GLN A 45 3.11 7.97 -19.21
CA GLN A 45 4.24 7.49 -20.01
C GLN A 45 5.53 7.22 -19.21
N ALA A 46 5.46 7.30 -17.88
CA ALA A 46 6.57 6.92 -17.02
C ALA A 46 6.52 5.43 -16.74
N GLU A 47 7.70 4.91 -16.39
CA GLU A 47 7.86 3.48 -16.14
C GLU A 47 8.59 3.26 -14.81
N LEU A 48 8.15 2.26 -14.07
CA LEU A 48 8.85 1.77 -12.89
C LEU A 48 9.16 0.29 -13.06
N ARG A 49 10.44 -0.06 -13.18
CA ARG A 49 10.83 -1.44 -13.50
C ARG A 49 11.90 -2.03 -12.58
N GLY A 50 11.86 -3.35 -12.47
CA GLY A 50 12.91 -4.18 -11.88
C GLY A 50 13.34 -3.69 -10.49
N GLY A 51 14.66 -3.56 -10.30
CA GLY A 51 15.25 -3.14 -9.03
C GLY A 51 14.81 -1.75 -8.56
N SER A 52 14.42 -0.86 -9.48
CA SER A 52 13.90 0.46 -9.09
C SER A 52 12.55 0.36 -8.39
N TRP A 53 11.67 -0.57 -8.79
CA TRP A 53 10.42 -0.82 -8.06
C TRP A 53 10.72 -1.31 -6.65
N VAL A 54 11.63 -2.28 -6.53
CA VAL A 54 11.96 -2.95 -5.25
C VAL A 54 12.33 -1.96 -4.16
N VAL A 55 13.10 -0.91 -4.49
CA VAL A 55 13.60 0.04 -3.49
C VAL A 55 12.60 1.14 -3.11
N ILE A 56 11.46 1.27 -3.79
CA ILE A 56 10.41 2.26 -3.47
C ILE A 56 9.03 1.62 -3.27
N ASP A 57 8.97 0.30 -3.10
CA ASP A 57 7.73 -0.43 -2.88
C ASP A 57 7.06 0.01 -1.58
N SER A 58 5.73 0.10 -1.58
CA SER A 58 4.97 0.53 -0.40
C SER A 58 5.12 -0.41 0.80
N SER A 59 5.49 -1.68 0.58
CA SER A 59 5.75 -2.65 1.65
C SER A 59 6.99 -2.36 2.50
N ILE A 60 7.89 -1.47 2.05
CA ILE A 60 9.04 -1.01 2.83
C ILE A 60 8.58 -0.30 4.12
N ASN A 61 7.54 0.51 4.01
CA ASN A 61 6.96 1.23 5.14
C ASN A 61 5.43 1.35 4.96
N PRO A 62 4.68 0.27 5.24
CA PRO A 62 3.23 0.20 4.98
C PRO A 62 2.40 1.23 5.75
N ARG A 63 2.97 1.82 6.81
CA ARG A 63 2.32 2.83 7.63
C ARG A 63 2.29 4.20 6.96
N HIS A 64 3.33 4.52 6.19
CA HIS A 64 3.56 5.87 5.67
C HIS A 64 3.63 5.93 4.15
N MET A 65 3.84 4.81 3.46
CA MET A 65 3.97 4.77 2.00
C MET A 65 2.69 4.35 1.31
N GLU A 66 2.32 5.10 0.27
CA GLU A 66 1.25 4.75 -0.66
C GLU A 66 1.76 4.90 -2.10
N MET A 67 1.39 3.97 -2.97
CA MET A 67 1.81 3.95 -4.37
C MET A 67 0.61 4.10 -5.31
N TYR A 68 0.75 4.98 -6.29
CA TYR A 68 -0.27 5.28 -7.29
C TYR A 68 0.35 5.19 -8.69
N ALA A 69 -0.47 4.85 -9.67
CA ALA A 69 -0.04 4.77 -11.07
C ALA A 69 -0.98 5.57 -11.96
N ASP A 70 -0.43 6.32 -12.91
CA ASP A 70 -1.23 6.96 -13.94
C ASP A 70 -1.78 5.92 -14.92
N ARG A 71 -2.96 6.15 -15.49
CA ARG A 71 -3.57 5.26 -16.49
C ARG A 71 -2.65 4.94 -17.68
N GLU A 72 -1.80 5.89 -18.07
CA GLU A 72 -0.85 5.73 -19.19
C GLU A 72 0.54 5.22 -18.76
N SER A 73 0.76 4.95 -17.47
CA SER A 73 2.04 4.47 -16.96
C SER A 73 2.27 2.97 -17.24
N ARG A 74 3.49 2.50 -17.00
CA ARG A 74 3.85 1.07 -17.05
C ARG A 74 4.69 0.65 -15.84
N GLY A 75 4.67 -0.63 -15.54
CA GLY A 75 5.56 -1.17 -14.53
C GLY A 75 5.51 -2.68 -14.44
N SER A 76 6.70 -3.26 -14.28
CA SER A 76 6.91 -4.71 -14.34
C SER A 76 8.33 -5.06 -13.92
N VAL A 77 8.68 -6.35 -13.97
CA VAL A 77 10.02 -6.83 -13.63
C VAL A 77 11.03 -6.42 -14.70
N LEU A 78 10.67 -6.53 -15.98
CA LEU A 78 11.53 -6.22 -17.13
C LEU A 78 10.78 -5.35 -18.13
N GLU A 79 11.49 -4.77 -19.09
CA GLU A 79 10.88 -4.18 -20.28
C GLU A 79 10.15 -5.27 -21.12
N PRO A 80 9.12 -4.90 -21.91
CA PRO A 80 8.38 -5.87 -22.71
C PRO A 80 9.29 -6.66 -23.66
N GLU A 81 10.27 -6.00 -24.28
CA GLU A 81 11.28 -6.59 -25.15
C GLU A 81 12.10 -7.67 -24.41
N GLY A 82 12.56 -7.35 -23.18
CA GLY A 82 13.29 -8.30 -22.34
C GLY A 82 12.42 -9.49 -21.91
N THR A 83 11.13 -9.25 -21.67
CA THR A 83 10.17 -10.31 -21.35
C THR A 83 9.98 -11.26 -22.53
N VAL A 84 9.84 -10.72 -23.75
CA VAL A 84 9.72 -11.53 -24.99
C VAL A 84 10.96 -12.39 -25.22
N GLU A 85 12.16 -11.82 -25.04
CA GLU A 85 13.43 -12.56 -25.23
C GLU A 85 13.56 -13.76 -24.27
N ILE A 86 12.95 -13.68 -23.09
CA ILE A 86 12.97 -14.77 -22.11
C ILE A 86 11.80 -15.73 -22.29
N LYS A 87 10.58 -15.22 -22.47
CA LYS A 87 9.33 -15.98 -22.32
C LYS A 87 8.58 -16.24 -23.63
N PHE A 88 8.84 -15.48 -24.70
CA PHE A 88 8.16 -15.60 -25.99
C PHE A 88 9.18 -15.64 -27.13
N ARG A 89 10.06 -16.64 -27.07
CA ARG A 89 11.20 -16.79 -27.99
C ARG A 89 10.73 -17.18 -29.39
N ARG A 90 11.65 -17.21 -30.35
CA ARG A 90 11.39 -17.59 -31.75
C ARG A 90 10.53 -18.86 -31.91
N LYS A 91 10.76 -19.89 -31.10
CA LYS A 91 9.95 -21.12 -31.13
C LYS A 91 8.46 -20.88 -30.86
N ASP A 92 8.13 -19.96 -29.96
CA ASP A 92 6.75 -19.64 -29.60
C ASP A 92 6.11 -18.66 -30.59
N LEU A 93 6.91 -17.78 -31.21
CA LEU A 93 6.47 -17.00 -32.38
C LEU A 93 6.04 -17.92 -33.51
N VAL A 94 6.85 -18.94 -33.84
CA VAL A 94 6.54 -19.93 -34.87
C VAL A 94 5.29 -20.75 -34.53
N LYS A 95 5.11 -21.18 -33.27
CA LYS A 95 3.85 -21.81 -32.83
C LYS A 95 2.64 -20.90 -33.03
N THR A 96 2.81 -19.60 -32.81
CA THR A 96 1.74 -18.61 -32.99
C THR A 96 1.43 -18.39 -34.46
N MET A 97 2.44 -18.32 -35.33
CA MET A 97 2.26 -18.29 -36.79
C MET A 97 1.48 -19.51 -37.26
N ARG A 98 1.86 -20.71 -36.81
CA ARG A 98 1.15 -21.95 -37.13
C ARG A 98 -0.30 -21.99 -36.62
N ARG A 99 -0.66 -21.16 -35.65
CA ARG A 99 -2.03 -21.07 -35.12
C ARG A 99 -2.89 -20.02 -35.81
N VAL A 100 -2.28 -18.92 -36.29
CA VAL A 100 -3.01 -17.71 -36.70
C VAL A 100 -2.80 -17.34 -38.16
N ASP A 101 -1.63 -17.60 -38.76
CA ASP A 101 -1.35 -17.25 -40.16
C ASP A 101 -1.95 -18.31 -41.11
N PRO A 102 -2.93 -17.95 -41.96
CA PRO A 102 -3.59 -18.92 -42.84
C PRO A 102 -2.63 -19.56 -43.85
N VAL A 103 -1.65 -18.81 -44.35
CA VAL A 103 -0.66 -19.30 -45.31
C VAL A 103 0.27 -20.31 -44.66
N TYR A 104 0.77 -20.00 -43.45
CA TYR A 104 1.60 -20.92 -42.67
C TYR A 104 0.85 -22.20 -42.32
N ILE A 105 -0.42 -22.10 -41.90
CA ILE A 105 -1.28 -23.26 -41.62
C ILE A 105 -1.38 -24.16 -42.85
N HIS A 106 -1.73 -23.59 -44.00
CA HIS A 106 -1.91 -24.37 -45.23
C HIS A 106 -0.60 -25.05 -45.69
N LEU A 107 0.53 -24.35 -45.61
CA LEU A 107 1.85 -24.93 -45.93
C LEU A 107 2.22 -26.07 -44.96
N ALA A 108 1.96 -25.89 -43.66
CA ALA A 108 2.24 -26.89 -42.64
C ALA A 108 1.34 -28.13 -42.74
N GLU A 109 0.07 -27.96 -43.12
CA GLU A 109 -0.87 -29.06 -43.37
C GLU A 109 -0.46 -29.88 -44.60
N ARG A 110 -0.08 -29.21 -45.70
CA ARG A 110 0.43 -29.89 -46.90
C ARG A 110 1.67 -30.71 -46.59
N LEU A 111 2.60 -30.18 -45.80
CA LEU A 111 3.80 -30.92 -45.35
C LEU A 111 3.48 -32.15 -44.49
N GLY A 112 2.28 -32.22 -43.89
CA GLY A 112 1.81 -33.38 -43.14
C GLY A 112 1.27 -34.53 -44.00
N THR A 113 1.09 -34.33 -45.31
CA THR A 113 0.57 -35.38 -46.22
C THR A 113 1.65 -36.41 -46.57
N PRO A 114 1.38 -37.72 -46.45
CA PRO A 114 2.39 -38.78 -46.64
C PRO A 114 2.77 -39.04 -48.11
N GLU A 115 2.02 -38.51 -49.07
CA GLU A 115 2.13 -38.80 -50.51
C GLU A 115 3.08 -37.86 -51.29
N LEU A 116 3.86 -37.03 -50.59
CA LEU A 116 4.74 -36.03 -51.21
C LEU A 116 6.05 -36.64 -51.73
N SER A 117 6.44 -36.25 -52.95
CA SER A 117 7.79 -36.54 -53.46
C SER A 117 8.86 -35.77 -52.66
N THR A 118 10.11 -36.27 -52.69
CA THR A 118 11.24 -35.61 -52.01
C THR A 118 11.48 -34.19 -52.52
N ALA A 119 11.21 -33.93 -53.80
CA ALA A 119 11.34 -32.61 -54.41
C ALA A 119 10.25 -31.63 -53.92
N GLU A 120 8.98 -32.07 -53.93
CA GLU A 120 7.85 -31.25 -53.47
C GLU A 120 7.92 -30.93 -51.99
N ARG A 121 8.36 -31.90 -51.17
CA ARG A 121 8.58 -31.68 -49.73
C ARG A 121 9.62 -30.60 -49.49
N LYS A 122 10.76 -30.65 -50.21
CA LYS A 122 11.82 -29.64 -50.10
C LYS A 122 11.36 -28.25 -50.56
N GLU A 123 10.54 -28.18 -51.60
CA GLU A 123 9.95 -26.93 -52.06
C GLU A 123 9.00 -26.32 -51.02
N LEU A 124 8.13 -27.14 -50.41
CA LEU A 124 7.23 -26.69 -49.35
C LEU A 124 7.98 -26.26 -48.09
N GLU A 125 9.04 -26.99 -47.69
CA GLU A 125 9.91 -26.61 -46.57
C GLU A 125 10.58 -25.24 -46.83
N ASN A 126 11.04 -24.99 -48.05
CA ASN A 126 11.61 -23.69 -48.42
C ASN A 126 10.58 -22.57 -48.36
N LYS A 127 9.38 -22.76 -48.94
CA LYS A 127 8.30 -21.77 -48.91
C LYS A 127 7.84 -21.46 -47.48
N LEU A 128 7.77 -22.49 -46.62
CA LEU A 128 7.40 -22.33 -45.22
C LEU A 128 8.48 -21.55 -44.46
N LYS A 129 9.76 -21.81 -44.73
CA LYS A 129 10.87 -21.05 -44.16
C LYS A 129 10.91 -19.60 -44.62
N GLU A 130 10.65 -19.34 -45.91
CA GLU A 130 10.55 -17.97 -46.45
C GLU A 130 9.40 -17.20 -45.79
N ARG A 131 8.23 -17.84 -45.63
CA ARG A 131 7.09 -17.25 -44.93
C ARG A 131 7.41 -16.98 -43.46
N GLU A 132 8.10 -17.90 -42.79
CA GLU A 132 8.55 -17.71 -41.39
C GLU A 132 9.44 -16.48 -41.25
N GLU A 133 10.53 -16.39 -42.02
CA GLU A 133 11.48 -15.28 -41.94
C GLU A 133 10.81 -13.94 -42.26
N PHE A 134 9.88 -13.92 -43.22
CA PHE A 134 9.09 -12.73 -43.53
C PHE A 134 8.19 -12.27 -42.37
N LEU A 135 7.60 -13.22 -41.63
CA LEU A 135 6.64 -12.93 -40.55
C LEU A 135 7.32 -12.63 -39.21
N ILE A 136 8.56 -13.07 -38.98
CA ILE A 136 9.25 -12.92 -37.69
C ILE A 136 9.22 -11.48 -37.16
N PRO A 137 9.56 -10.43 -37.94
CA PRO A 137 9.61 -9.07 -37.40
C PRO A 137 8.26 -8.57 -36.88
N ILE A 138 7.18 -8.81 -37.62
CA ILE A 138 5.84 -8.35 -37.22
C ILE A 138 5.28 -9.19 -36.06
N TYR A 139 5.52 -10.50 -36.05
CA TYR A 139 5.11 -11.36 -34.93
C TYR A 139 5.89 -11.05 -33.66
N HIS A 140 7.16 -10.63 -33.77
CA HIS A 140 7.91 -10.13 -32.63
C HIS A 140 7.27 -8.86 -32.06
N GLN A 141 6.89 -7.89 -32.90
CA GLN A 141 6.17 -6.68 -32.44
C GLN A 141 4.83 -7.02 -31.77
N VAL A 142 4.09 -7.99 -32.29
CA VAL A 142 2.86 -8.49 -31.65
C VAL A 142 3.17 -9.10 -30.27
N ALA A 143 4.25 -9.87 -30.14
CA ALA A 143 4.66 -10.43 -28.86
C ALA A 143 5.09 -9.36 -27.85
N VAL A 144 5.76 -8.30 -28.30
CA VAL A 144 6.13 -7.13 -27.48
C VAL A 144 4.87 -6.42 -26.98
N GLN A 145 3.89 -6.17 -27.86
CA GLN A 145 2.61 -5.59 -27.46
C GLN A 145 1.84 -6.49 -26.49
N PHE A 146 1.89 -7.81 -26.70
CA PHE A 146 1.29 -8.78 -25.78
C PHE A 146 1.95 -8.72 -24.39
N ALA A 147 3.28 -8.59 -24.33
CA ALA A 147 3.99 -8.39 -23.07
C ALA A 147 3.62 -7.05 -22.42
N ASP A 148 3.57 -5.95 -23.18
CA ASP A 148 3.20 -4.61 -22.67
C ASP A 148 1.82 -4.58 -22.00
N LEU A 149 0.85 -5.36 -22.49
CA LEU A 149 -0.47 -5.47 -21.88
C LEU A 149 -0.43 -6.02 -20.43
N HIS A 150 0.61 -6.77 -20.08
CA HIS A 150 0.83 -7.25 -18.70
C HIS A 150 1.41 -6.17 -17.79
N ASP A 151 1.93 -5.08 -18.33
CA ASP A 151 2.64 -4.04 -17.57
C ASP A 151 1.72 -2.86 -17.23
N THR A 152 0.42 -3.01 -17.45
CA THR A 152 -0.59 -1.94 -17.29
C THR A 152 -0.98 -1.69 -15.82
N PRO A 153 -1.39 -0.46 -15.47
CA PRO A 153 -1.88 -0.12 -14.13
C PRO A 153 -3.08 -0.96 -13.69
N GLY A 154 -3.93 -1.38 -14.63
CA GLY A 154 -5.06 -2.28 -14.34
C GLY A 154 -4.60 -3.58 -13.68
N ARG A 155 -3.51 -4.18 -14.17
CA ARG A 155 -2.94 -5.37 -13.53
C ARG A 155 -2.30 -5.05 -12.19
N MET A 156 -1.68 -3.88 -12.03
CA MET A 156 -1.09 -3.46 -10.76
C MET A 156 -2.15 -3.35 -9.67
N GLN A 157 -3.30 -2.74 -9.98
CA GLN A 157 -4.42 -2.60 -9.05
C GLN A 157 -5.06 -3.97 -8.74
N GLU A 158 -5.27 -4.82 -9.75
CA GLU A 158 -5.79 -6.19 -9.56
C GLU A 158 -4.88 -7.05 -8.67
N LYS A 159 -3.56 -6.80 -8.69
CA LYS A 159 -2.60 -7.45 -7.80
C LYS A 159 -2.39 -6.74 -6.47
N GLY A 160 -3.05 -5.61 -6.25
CA GLY A 160 -2.97 -4.85 -5.00
C GLY A 160 -1.61 -4.23 -4.73
N VAL A 161 -0.78 -4.01 -5.75
CA VAL A 161 0.56 -3.38 -5.57
C VAL A 161 0.52 -1.85 -5.63
N ILE A 162 -0.60 -1.28 -6.09
CA ILE A 162 -0.89 0.16 -6.03
C ILE A 162 -2.23 0.38 -5.33
N SER A 163 -2.40 1.55 -4.72
CA SER A 163 -3.60 1.96 -4.02
C SER A 163 -4.71 2.38 -4.98
N ASP A 164 -4.39 3.13 -6.03
CA ASP A 164 -5.37 3.55 -7.04
C ASP A 164 -4.72 3.92 -8.38
N ILE A 165 -5.54 3.93 -9.43
CA ILE A 165 -5.18 4.41 -10.77
C ILE A 165 -5.68 5.84 -10.92
N LEU A 166 -4.79 6.75 -11.29
CA LEU A 166 -5.09 8.18 -11.38
C LEU A 166 -5.02 8.68 -12.83
N ASP A 167 -5.76 9.76 -13.09
CA ASP A 167 -5.63 10.54 -14.32
C ASP A 167 -4.85 11.84 -14.01
N TRP A 168 -3.70 12.03 -14.66
CA TRP A 168 -2.78 13.17 -14.45
C TRP A 168 -3.46 14.54 -14.32
N LYS A 169 -4.47 14.81 -15.16
CA LYS A 169 -5.20 16.09 -15.17
C LYS A 169 -5.87 16.40 -13.83
N THR A 170 -6.32 15.37 -13.11
CA THR A 170 -6.99 15.48 -11.81
C THR A 170 -6.10 15.11 -10.62
N SER A 171 -4.90 14.58 -10.86
CA SER A 171 -3.97 14.10 -9.83
C SER A 171 -3.62 15.18 -8.80
N ARG A 172 -3.49 16.46 -9.21
CA ARG A 172 -3.22 17.56 -8.26
C ARG A 172 -4.29 17.66 -7.17
N THR A 173 -5.56 17.65 -7.56
CA THR A 173 -6.69 17.77 -6.63
C THR A 173 -6.79 16.53 -5.75
N PHE A 174 -6.58 15.35 -6.35
CA PHE A 174 -6.54 14.09 -5.61
C PHE A 174 -5.46 14.10 -4.51
N PHE A 175 -4.20 14.38 -4.88
CA PHE A 175 -3.08 14.36 -3.94
C PHE A 175 -3.17 15.46 -2.89
N TYR A 176 -3.74 16.62 -3.22
CA TYR A 176 -4.01 17.67 -2.23
C TYR A 176 -4.87 17.14 -1.08
N TRP A 177 -6.02 16.54 -1.40
CA TRP A 177 -6.92 16.01 -0.38
C TRP A 177 -6.38 14.77 0.30
N ARG A 178 -5.72 13.87 -0.45
CA ARG A 178 -5.13 12.66 0.13
C ARG A 178 -4.03 13.00 1.13
N LEU A 179 -3.09 13.88 0.75
CA LEU A 179 -2.01 14.30 1.66
C LEU A 179 -2.57 15.01 2.89
N ARG A 180 -3.52 15.93 2.71
CA ARG A 180 -4.17 16.64 3.83
C ARG A 180 -4.83 15.68 4.81
N ARG A 181 -5.59 14.70 4.31
CA ARG A 181 -6.16 13.61 5.11
C ARG A 181 -5.09 12.84 5.88
N LEU A 182 -4.03 12.38 5.21
CA LEU A 182 -2.97 11.60 5.84
C LEU A 182 -2.25 12.35 6.96
N LEU A 183 -1.99 13.66 6.77
CA LEU A 183 -1.37 14.51 7.79
C LEU A 183 -2.27 14.67 9.02
N LEU A 184 -3.57 14.86 8.81
CA LEU A 184 -4.55 14.99 9.90
C LEU A 184 -4.75 13.67 10.64
N GLU A 185 -4.88 12.55 9.92
CA GLU A 185 -4.95 11.21 10.50
C GLU A 185 -3.70 10.90 11.33
N ASP A 186 -2.51 11.23 10.82
CA ASP A 186 -1.24 11.03 11.54
C ASP A 186 -1.17 11.86 12.83
N LEU A 187 -1.64 13.10 12.80
CA LEU A 187 -1.74 13.95 13.99
C LEU A 187 -2.63 13.32 15.06
N VAL A 188 -3.83 12.85 14.67
CA VAL A 188 -4.75 12.20 15.60
C VAL A 188 -4.18 10.88 16.12
N LYS A 189 -3.56 10.07 15.26
CA LYS A 189 -2.88 8.83 15.65
C LYS A 189 -1.79 9.09 16.69
N LYS A 190 -0.97 10.13 16.50
CA LYS A 190 0.05 10.53 17.47
C LYS A 190 -0.57 10.93 18.82
N LYS A 191 -1.67 11.69 18.82
CA LYS A 191 -2.39 12.02 20.07
C LYS A 191 -2.92 10.78 20.79
N ILE A 192 -3.52 9.83 20.04
CA ILE A 192 -4.03 8.57 20.61
C ILE A 192 -2.89 7.71 21.16
N HIS A 193 -1.78 7.59 20.43
CA HIS A 193 -0.64 6.79 20.84
C HIS A 193 0.06 7.37 22.08
N ASN A 194 0.11 8.71 22.21
CA ASN A 194 0.59 9.36 23.43
C ASN A 194 -0.35 9.08 24.63
N ALA A 195 -1.65 8.94 24.40
CA ALA A 195 -2.62 8.62 25.45
C ALA A 195 -2.58 7.13 25.86
N ASN A 196 -2.36 6.23 24.91
CA ASN A 196 -2.18 4.80 25.16
C ASN A 196 -1.19 4.20 24.13
N PRO A 197 0.07 3.98 24.53
CA PRO A 197 1.12 3.42 23.67
C PRO A 197 0.88 1.95 23.27
N GLU A 198 -0.02 1.24 23.95
CA GLU A 198 -0.29 -0.19 23.66
C GLU A 198 -1.22 -0.39 22.46
N LEU A 199 -1.85 0.68 21.95
CA LEU A 199 -2.76 0.60 20.82
C LEU A 199 -2.01 0.46 19.49
N THR A 200 -2.43 -0.51 18.69
CA THR A 200 -1.91 -0.74 17.33
C THR A 200 -2.56 0.22 16.31
N ASP A 201 -1.86 0.52 15.21
CA ASP A 201 -2.38 1.40 14.16
C ASP A 201 -3.71 0.90 13.57
N GLY A 202 -3.88 -0.42 13.45
CA GLY A 202 -5.13 -1.02 12.98
C GLY A 202 -6.31 -0.78 13.93
N GLN A 203 -6.07 -0.89 15.25
CA GLN A 203 -7.07 -0.55 16.26
C GLN A 203 -7.41 0.95 16.22
N ILE A 204 -6.39 1.81 16.10
CA ILE A 204 -6.59 3.26 16.01
C ILE A 204 -7.43 3.63 14.78
N GLN A 205 -7.14 3.04 13.62
CA GLN A 205 -7.94 3.25 12.41
C GLN A 205 -9.38 2.77 12.57
N ALA A 206 -9.60 1.61 13.19
CA ALA A 206 -10.96 1.12 13.47
C ALA A 206 -11.71 2.04 14.45
N MET A 207 -11.03 2.58 15.45
CA MET A 207 -11.60 3.54 16.40
C MET A 207 -11.98 4.85 15.72
N LEU A 208 -11.10 5.40 14.88
CA LEU A 208 -11.39 6.62 14.10
C LEU A 208 -12.59 6.43 13.18
N ARG A 209 -12.65 5.29 12.48
CA ARG A 209 -13.80 4.95 11.63
C ARG A 209 -15.09 4.86 12.43
N ARG A 210 -15.04 4.25 13.63
CA ARG A 210 -16.20 4.16 14.53
C ARG A 210 -16.66 5.55 14.97
N TRP A 211 -15.75 6.40 15.43
CA TRP A 211 -16.08 7.77 15.87
C TRP A 211 -16.66 8.61 14.74
N PHE A 212 -16.16 8.45 13.52
CA PHE A 212 -16.75 9.10 12.34
C PHE A 212 -18.21 8.69 12.14
N VAL A 213 -18.51 7.38 12.19
CA VAL A 213 -19.86 6.85 12.02
C VAL A 213 -20.80 7.27 13.18
N GLU A 214 -20.29 7.37 14.40
CA GLU A 214 -21.05 7.85 15.56
C GLU A 214 -21.50 9.31 15.40
N VAL A 215 -20.65 10.16 14.79
CA VAL A 215 -20.94 11.59 14.60
C VAL A 215 -21.79 11.86 13.35
N GLU A 216 -21.41 11.29 12.21
CA GLU A 216 -22.04 11.56 10.91
C GLU A 216 -23.24 10.64 10.62
N GLY A 217 -23.39 9.56 11.39
CA GLY A 217 -24.42 8.54 11.22
C GLY A 217 -24.05 7.45 10.22
N THR A 218 -24.65 6.27 10.41
CA THR A 218 -24.40 5.07 9.58
C THR A 218 -24.73 5.27 8.10
N VAL A 219 -25.69 6.14 7.78
CA VAL A 219 -26.08 6.47 6.41
C VAL A 219 -24.94 7.10 5.62
N LYS A 220 -24.04 7.83 6.29
CA LYS A 220 -22.88 8.49 5.68
C LYS A 220 -21.58 7.69 5.78
N ALA A 221 -21.63 6.41 6.18
CA ALA A 221 -20.42 5.61 6.36
C ALA A 221 -19.54 5.50 5.09
N TYR A 222 -20.14 5.57 3.89
CA TYR A 222 -19.42 5.56 2.61
C TYR A 222 -18.52 6.79 2.41
N VAL A 223 -18.81 7.89 3.10
CA VAL A 223 -18.04 9.15 3.02
C VAL A 223 -16.64 9.01 3.62
N TRP A 224 -16.41 7.99 4.47
CA TRP A 224 -15.10 7.67 5.02
C TRP A 224 -14.01 7.46 3.95
N ASP A 225 -14.39 6.92 2.79
CA ASP A 225 -13.46 6.67 1.70
C ASP A 225 -13.19 7.94 0.87
N ASN A 226 -14.03 8.99 1.01
CA ASN A 226 -13.79 10.28 0.37
C ASN A 226 -12.71 11.08 1.13
N ASN A 227 -11.58 11.33 0.48
CA ASN A 227 -10.46 12.07 1.06
C ASN A 227 -10.83 13.49 1.49
N LYS A 228 -11.68 14.18 0.72
CA LYS A 228 -12.04 15.58 1.02
C LYS A 228 -12.92 15.66 2.27
N ASP A 229 -14.02 14.94 2.27
CA ASP A 229 -15.01 15.01 3.33
C ASP A 229 -14.41 14.57 4.67
N LEU A 230 -13.57 13.53 4.65
CA LEU A 230 -12.88 13.09 5.87
C LEU A 230 -11.85 14.11 6.37
N ALA A 231 -11.08 14.72 5.47
CA ALA A 231 -10.12 15.76 5.87
C ALA A 231 -10.86 16.95 6.51
N GLU A 232 -11.96 17.40 5.92
CA GLU A 232 -12.78 18.49 6.47
C GLU A 232 -13.41 18.12 7.81
N TRP A 233 -13.87 16.87 7.99
CA TRP A 233 -14.36 16.39 9.28
C TRP A 233 -13.26 16.36 10.34
N LEU A 234 -12.08 15.82 10.01
CA LEU A 234 -10.93 15.79 10.93
C LEU A 234 -10.51 17.19 11.37
N GLU A 235 -10.52 18.17 10.46
CA GLU A 235 -10.21 19.56 10.80
C GLU A 235 -11.22 20.17 11.75
N LYS A 236 -12.52 19.96 11.52
CA LYS A 236 -13.56 20.40 12.46
C LYS A 236 -13.38 19.78 13.84
N GLN A 237 -13.04 18.49 13.91
CA GLN A 237 -12.80 17.80 15.19
C GLN A 237 -11.51 18.27 15.89
N LEU A 238 -10.55 18.80 15.15
CA LEU A 238 -9.27 19.31 15.69
C LEU A 238 -9.28 20.81 16.00
N THR A 239 -10.32 21.53 15.57
CA THR A 239 -10.42 22.99 15.77
C THR A 239 -11.03 23.26 17.15
N GLU A 240 -10.30 24.00 17.97
CA GLU A 240 -10.73 24.45 19.31
C GLU A 240 -11.60 25.71 19.19
N GLU A 241 -12.71 25.64 18.44
CA GLU A 241 -13.70 26.73 18.45
C GLU A 241 -14.67 26.56 19.63
N ASP A 242 -14.82 27.63 20.41
CA ASP A 242 -15.68 27.69 21.59
C ASP A 242 -17.11 27.22 21.26
N GLY A 243 -17.46 26.02 21.72
CA GLY A 243 -18.80 25.43 21.61
C GLY A 243 -18.91 24.20 20.71
N VAL A 244 -17.86 23.82 19.98
CA VAL A 244 -17.85 22.57 19.19
C VAL A 244 -17.27 21.43 20.02
N HIS A 245 -18.11 20.47 20.38
CA HIS A 245 -17.73 19.31 21.18
C HIS A 245 -16.94 18.29 20.34
N SER A 246 -15.62 18.25 20.50
CA SER A 246 -14.74 17.31 19.79
C SER A 246 -14.86 15.89 20.35
N VAL A 247 -15.51 15.02 19.59
CA VAL A 247 -15.64 13.59 19.94
C VAL A 247 -14.27 12.91 19.95
N ILE A 248 -13.35 13.34 19.09
CA ILE A 248 -11.99 12.79 19.06
C ILE A 248 -11.26 13.11 20.37
N GLU A 249 -11.30 14.36 20.82
CA GLU A 249 -10.55 14.76 22.01
C GLU A 249 -11.09 14.13 23.30
N GLU A 250 -12.41 14.03 23.43
CA GLU A 250 -13.02 13.38 24.58
C GLU A 250 -12.74 11.90 24.64
N ASN A 251 -12.80 11.22 23.49
CA ASN A 251 -12.44 9.83 23.43
C ASN A 251 -10.95 9.62 23.77
N ILE A 252 -10.06 10.53 23.35
CA ILE A 252 -8.65 10.50 23.77
C ILE A 252 -8.51 10.68 25.29
N LYS A 253 -9.28 11.57 25.92
CA LYS A 253 -9.31 11.73 27.39
C LYS A 253 -9.77 10.46 28.09
N CYS A 254 -10.81 9.80 27.58
CA CYS A 254 -11.29 8.51 28.08
C CYS A 254 -10.22 7.41 27.95
N ILE A 255 -9.58 7.29 26.77
CA ILE A 255 -8.50 6.33 26.53
C ILE A 255 -7.33 6.53 27.50
N SER A 256 -6.91 7.79 27.69
CA SER A 256 -5.82 8.13 28.60
C SER A 256 -6.15 7.74 30.04
N ARG A 257 -7.37 8.07 30.50
CA ARG A 257 -7.84 7.69 31.84
C ARG A 257 -7.84 6.17 32.04
N ASP A 258 -8.38 5.43 31.08
CA ASP A 258 -8.48 3.97 31.17
C ASP A 258 -7.08 3.32 31.15
N TYR A 259 -6.15 3.87 30.36
CA TYR A 259 -4.76 3.44 30.34
C TYR A 259 -4.06 3.68 31.69
N VAL A 260 -4.19 4.88 32.27
CA VAL A 260 -3.61 5.19 33.59
C VAL A 260 -4.16 4.27 34.68
N LEU A 261 -5.48 4.02 34.68
CA LEU A 261 -6.10 3.08 35.62
C LEU A 261 -5.57 1.65 35.46
N LYS A 262 -5.35 1.21 34.21
CA LYS A 262 -4.73 -0.09 33.91
C LYS A 262 -3.29 -0.15 34.43
N GLN A 263 -2.50 0.90 34.24
CA GLN A 263 -1.12 0.96 34.74
C GLN A 263 -1.05 0.92 36.27
N ILE A 264 -1.88 1.70 36.96
CA ILE A 264 -1.96 1.67 38.43
C ILE A 264 -2.31 0.25 38.91
N ARG A 265 -3.32 -0.38 38.31
CA ARG A 265 -3.70 -1.76 38.66
C ARG A 265 -2.55 -2.74 38.46
N SER A 266 -1.87 -2.68 37.32
CA SER A 266 -0.73 -3.54 36.99
C SER A 266 0.42 -3.38 37.99
N LEU A 267 0.78 -2.13 38.33
CA LEU A 267 1.84 -1.82 39.29
C LEU A 267 1.55 -2.35 40.69
N VAL A 268 0.31 -2.17 41.17
CA VAL A 268 -0.14 -2.66 42.48
C VAL A 268 -0.20 -4.20 42.51
N GLN A 269 -0.64 -4.84 41.42
CA GLN A 269 -0.65 -6.30 41.32
C GLN A 269 0.75 -6.91 41.29
N ALA A 270 1.70 -6.26 40.60
CA ALA A 270 3.09 -6.69 40.54
C ALA A 270 3.84 -6.46 41.85
N ASN A 271 3.43 -5.45 42.64
CA ASN A 271 4.07 -5.07 43.90
C ASN A 271 3.03 -4.93 45.03
N PRO A 272 2.49 -6.05 45.56
CA PRO A 272 1.44 -6.01 46.58
C PRO A 272 1.86 -5.27 47.86
N GLU A 273 3.16 -5.23 48.14
CA GLU A 273 3.76 -4.60 49.32
C GLU A 273 3.52 -3.09 49.37
N VAL A 274 3.47 -2.44 48.20
CA VAL A 274 3.31 -0.97 48.06
C VAL A 274 1.82 -0.58 48.03
N ALA A 275 0.90 -1.55 47.99
CA ALA A 275 -0.53 -1.30 47.85
C ALA A 275 -1.10 -0.48 49.02
N MET A 276 -0.78 -0.88 50.26
CA MET A 276 -1.27 -0.20 51.46
C MET A 276 -0.69 1.21 51.59
N ASP A 277 0.61 1.38 51.35
CA ASP A 277 1.28 2.69 51.38
C ASP A 277 0.71 3.62 50.30
N SER A 278 0.38 3.09 49.12
CA SER A 278 -0.26 3.85 48.04
C SER A 278 -1.65 4.36 48.44
N ILE A 279 -2.46 3.54 49.11
CA ILE A 279 -3.79 3.95 49.61
C ILE A 279 -3.65 5.05 50.67
N ILE A 280 -2.68 4.91 51.59
CA ILE A 280 -2.41 5.93 52.62
C ILE A 280 -2.00 7.24 51.96
N HIS A 281 -1.08 7.23 51.01
CA HIS A 281 -0.68 8.45 50.29
C HIS A 281 -1.83 9.07 49.47
N MET A 282 -2.63 8.27 48.76
CA MET A 282 -3.77 8.77 48.00
C MET A 282 -4.81 9.43 48.92
N THR A 283 -5.12 8.84 50.08
CA THR A 283 -6.11 9.39 51.03
C THR A 283 -5.70 10.71 51.67
N GLN A 284 -4.40 11.03 51.69
CA GLN A 284 -3.87 12.33 52.14
C GLN A 284 -4.17 13.48 51.16
N HIS A 285 -4.30 13.18 49.85
CA HIS A 285 -4.46 14.17 48.79
C HIS A 285 -5.89 14.35 48.27
N ILE A 286 -6.85 13.51 48.70
CA ILE A 286 -8.27 13.62 48.33
C ILE A 286 -9.05 14.54 49.27
N SER A 287 -10.16 15.11 48.79
CA SER A 287 -11.00 16.01 49.59
C SER A 287 -11.67 15.28 50.78
N PRO A 288 -12.07 16.00 51.85
CA PRO A 288 -12.81 15.40 52.97
C PRO A 288 -14.10 14.67 52.53
N THR A 289 -14.78 15.17 51.50
CA THR A 289 -15.98 14.54 50.92
C THR A 289 -15.65 13.23 50.20
N GLN A 290 -14.58 13.19 49.41
CA GLN A 290 -14.11 11.95 48.77
C GLN A 290 -13.62 10.94 49.80
N ARG A 291 -12.96 11.39 50.87
CA ARG A 291 -12.52 10.52 51.97
C ARG A 291 -13.70 9.86 52.69
N ALA A 292 -14.76 10.61 52.97
CA ALA A 292 -15.98 10.07 53.55
C ALA A 292 -16.64 9.01 52.64
N GLU A 293 -16.63 9.24 51.33
CA GLU A 293 -17.16 8.30 50.35
C GLU A 293 -16.33 7.00 50.27
N VAL A 294 -14.99 7.10 50.31
CA VAL A 294 -14.10 5.92 50.38
C VAL A 294 -14.36 5.10 51.64
N ILE A 295 -14.50 5.76 52.81
CA ILE A 295 -14.82 5.08 54.07
C ILE A 295 -16.18 4.37 53.97
N ARG A 296 -17.18 5.01 53.37
CA ARG A 296 -18.51 4.42 53.15
C ARG A 296 -18.42 3.17 52.28
N ILE A 297 -17.71 3.24 51.16
CA ILE A 297 -17.54 2.12 50.23
C ILE A 297 -16.85 0.93 50.92
N LEU A 298 -15.74 1.17 51.63
CA LEU A 298 -15.03 0.12 52.37
C LEU A 298 -15.92 -0.53 53.45
N SER A 299 -16.67 0.27 54.20
CA SER A 299 -17.59 -0.23 55.23
C SER A 299 -18.74 -1.07 54.66
N THR A 300 -19.21 -0.74 53.45
CA THR A 300 -20.22 -1.55 52.74
C THR A 300 -19.65 -2.82 52.10
N MET A 301 -18.35 -2.88 51.79
CA MET A 301 -17.72 -4.09 51.24
C MET A 301 -17.50 -5.17 52.30
N ASP A 302 -17.38 -4.79 53.57
CA ASP A 302 -17.31 -5.72 54.72
C ASP A 302 -18.69 -6.27 55.13
N SER A 303 -19.77 -5.80 54.50
CA SER A 303 -21.12 -6.35 54.70
C SER A 303 -21.32 -7.54 53.75
N PRO A 304 -21.47 -8.79 54.24
CA PRO A 304 -21.64 -9.93 53.36
C PRO A 304 -22.91 -9.76 52.51
N SER A 305 -22.77 -9.87 51.20
CA SER A 305 -23.91 -10.00 50.28
C SER A 305 -24.72 -11.22 50.71
N THR A 306 -25.91 -10.98 51.23
CA THR A 306 -26.90 -12.00 51.57
C THR A 306 -27.54 -12.57 50.32
#